data_AF-K3WJ42-F1
#
_entry.id   AF-K3WJ42-F1
#
_cell.length_a   1.000
_cell.length_b   1.000
_cell.length_c   1.000
_cell.angle_alpha   90.00
_cell.angle_beta   90.00
_cell.angle_gamma   90.00
#
_symmetry.space_group_name_H-M   'P 1'
#
loop_
_entity.id
_entity.type
_entity.pdbx_description
1 polymer ?
#
loop_
_entity_poly.entity_id
_entity_poly.type
_entity_poly.pdbx_seq_one_letter_code
_entity_poly.pdbx_strand_id
1 'polypeptide(L)'
;MSAQLAAPAVSLSARKAAPFALEFDSDDADNEDNNREDDGTPLSPGGYESEYDESDDDEVDEEEEAAFAMMNQLQLLETRNARTFGRSTSSGAAFLNHGNLNDKRSSSLVNSAGMELKQAEERIVKLEAQLLDAEETIYHLKAEKLQALRDVEKLTIALEDMRSSHSNDEKIADKINLNIWEAQNSSFEDGEGGQQRSEDNYGDASDDDGNNIDVGKRNGGLQGRSLEELREYVRELQYRLEDQGKDHVLEQEERMAVIREQELELRQLKQELDTMTEKYDELLETHQQQSRQVHLHSSTSSSSRQGDTSAAPPFDYDHDEEEFVLHRGLKRKSSSSMDSSSSALFETGHGSTYSNGTEVEYPTTSPAPWREELVRHPTPHFDLDSPEVHYLLHSWTTNLQKLQYLRMWFAQVAMPSQKRGSGAPLPPDFPLGVELPRLSPEIRDGFLTLVVPLLRKQTLRDIVVHSRQYNDAYHTDLRIRVVPRPLF
;
A
#
# COMPACT_ATOMS: atom_id res chain seq x y z
N MET A 1 6.36 61.74 -0.37
CA MET A 1 7.32 60.61 -0.27
C MET A 1 6.53 59.35 -0.47
N SER A 2 6.38 58.91 -1.71
CA SER A 2 5.63 57.70 -2.08
C SER A 2 6.62 56.71 -2.67
N ALA A 3 6.87 55.62 -1.96
CA ALA A 3 7.76 54.55 -2.41
C ALA A 3 6.97 53.58 -3.29
N GLN A 4 7.41 53.45 -4.53
CA GLN A 4 6.85 52.59 -5.56
C GLN A 4 7.62 51.26 -5.50
N LEU A 5 6.93 50.18 -5.10
CA LEU A 5 7.48 48.82 -5.07
C LEU A 5 7.38 48.22 -6.47
N ALA A 6 8.54 47.96 -7.09
CA ALA A 6 8.66 47.23 -8.34
C ALA A 6 8.82 45.73 -8.07
N ALA A 7 7.98 44.92 -8.72
CA ALA A 7 8.08 43.46 -8.73
C ALA A 7 9.12 42.98 -9.76
N PRO A 8 9.84 41.86 -9.50
CA PRO A 8 10.80 41.31 -10.45
C PRO A 8 10.11 40.54 -11.58
N ALA A 9 10.47 40.86 -12.81
CA ALA A 9 10.06 40.15 -14.02
C ALA A 9 10.80 38.80 -14.12
N VAL A 10 10.05 37.71 -14.15
CA VAL A 10 10.57 36.37 -14.43
C VAL A 10 10.60 36.19 -15.95
N SER A 11 11.81 36.07 -16.49
CA SER A 11 12.08 35.78 -17.90
C SER A 11 11.80 34.30 -18.20
N LEU A 12 10.72 34.03 -18.94
CA LEU A 12 10.46 32.73 -19.55
C LEU A 12 11.32 32.60 -20.82
N SER A 13 12.34 31.76 -20.75
CA SER A 13 13.17 31.41 -21.90
C SER A 13 12.50 30.29 -22.69
N ALA A 14 11.93 30.64 -23.84
CA ALA A 14 11.30 29.71 -24.77
C ALA A 14 12.35 28.76 -25.37
N ARG A 15 12.31 27.47 -24.99
CA ARG A 15 13.04 26.42 -25.70
C ARG A 15 12.20 25.93 -26.87
N LYS A 16 12.74 26.20 -28.06
CA LYS A 16 12.25 25.85 -29.38
C LYS A 16 12.32 24.33 -29.56
N ALA A 17 11.17 23.67 -29.59
CA ALA A 17 11.05 22.26 -29.96
C ALA A 17 11.40 22.08 -31.45
N ALA A 18 12.25 21.10 -31.75
CA ALA A 18 12.54 20.64 -33.10
C ALA A 18 11.56 19.49 -33.44
N PRO A 19 11.01 19.44 -34.67
CA PRO A 19 10.13 18.34 -35.07
C PRO A 19 10.98 17.10 -35.42
N PHE A 20 10.70 16.00 -34.75
CA PHE A 20 11.22 14.68 -35.11
C PHE A 20 10.24 14.07 -36.12
N ALA A 21 10.64 14.04 -37.39
CA ALA A 21 9.93 13.36 -38.45
C ALA A 21 10.31 11.87 -38.39
N LEU A 22 9.35 11.01 -38.05
CA LEU A 22 9.45 9.56 -38.25
C LEU A 22 8.84 9.25 -39.62
N GLU A 23 9.70 8.98 -40.59
CA GLU A 23 9.35 8.30 -41.83
C GLU A 23 8.98 6.86 -41.48
N PHE A 24 7.71 6.50 -41.66
CA PHE A 24 7.20 5.14 -41.55
C PHE A 24 7.15 4.55 -42.95
N ASP A 25 8.18 3.79 -43.32
CA ASP A 25 8.23 3.01 -44.55
C ASP A 25 7.04 2.04 -44.57
N SER A 26 6.24 2.18 -45.61
CA SER A 26 5.04 1.40 -45.89
C SER A 26 5.37 0.51 -47.09
N ASP A 27 5.84 -0.72 -46.83
CA ASP A 27 6.01 -1.74 -47.85
C ASP A 27 5.56 -3.11 -47.29
N ASP A 28 4.92 -3.90 -48.16
CA ASP A 28 4.36 -5.26 -48.03
C ASP A 28 2.81 -5.27 -47.91
N ALA A 29 2.06 -5.15 -49.00
CA ALA A 29 1.90 -6.08 -50.14
C ALA A 29 1.19 -7.40 -49.77
N ASP A 30 -0.02 -7.50 -50.32
CA ASP A 30 -0.64 -8.68 -50.92
C ASP A 30 -0.91 -9.92 -50.06
N ASN A 31 -2.21 -10.16 -49.78
CA ASN A 31 -2.74 -11.48 -50.11
C ASN A 31 -4.21 -11.41 -50.54
N GLU A 32 -4.46 -12.12 -51.63
CA GLU A 32 -5.66 -12.15 -52.44
C GLU A 32 -6.78 -13.01 -51.82
N ASP A 33 -7.98 -12.79 -52.36
CA ASP A 33 -9.00 -13.79 -52.66
C ASP A 33 -9.29 -14.89 -51.64
N ASN A 34 -10.53 -14.91 -51.16
CA ASN A 34 -11.42 -16.00 -51.54
C ASN A 34 -12.89 -15.61 -51.37
N ASN A 35 -13.52 -15.32 -52.52
CA ASN A 35 -14.92 -15.63 -52.74
C ASN A 35 -15.17 -17.10 -52.40
N ARG A 36 -16.14 -17.38 -51.52
CA ARG A 36 -16.88 -18.63 -51.62
C ARG A 36 -18.35 -18.41 -51.33
N GLU A 37 -19.09 -18.71 -52.38
CA GLU A 37 -20.54 -18.67 -52.53
C GLU A 37 -21.24 -19.57 -51.50
N ASP A 38 -22.39 -19.07 -51.04
CA ASP A 38 -23.70 -19.70 -51.16
C ASP A 38 -23.74 -21.24 -51.14
N ASP A 39 -24.27 -21.80 -50.05
CA ASP A 39 -25.17 -22.95 -50.19
C ASP A 39 -26.15 -22.98 -49.02
N GLY A 40 -27.41 -22.68 -49.34
CA GLY A 40 -28.52 -22.81 -48.42
C GLY A 40 -28.79 -24.28 -48.05
N THR A 41 -28.93 -24.56 -46.76
CA THR A 41 -29.57 -25.79 -46.28
C THR A 41 -30.54 -25.44 -45.14
N PRO A 42 -31.86 -25.67 -45.30
CA PRO A 42 -32.80 -25.59 -44.20
C PRO A 42 -33.03 -26.96 -43.54
N LEU A 43 -33.63 -26.94 -42.34
CA LEU A 43 -34.06 -28.05 -41.47
C LEU A 43 -32.96 -28.54 -40.51
N SER A 44 -33.14 -28.69 -39.19
CA SER A 44 -34.32 -29.03 -38.41
C SER A 44 -34.12 -28.66 -36.92
N PRO A 45 -35.18 -28.62 -36.08
CA PRO A 45 -35.11 -28.22 -34.68
C PRO A 45 -34.87 -29.44 -33.77
N GLY A 46 -33.88 -29.36 -32.87
CA GLY A 46 -33.78 -30.28 -31.74
C GLY A 46 -32.36 -30.52 -31.24
N GLY A 47 -32.16 -30.28 -29.93
CA GLY A 47 -31.00 -30.79 -29.20
C GLY A 47 -30.06 -29.69 -28.72
N TYR A 48 -30.46 -28.96 -27.68
CA TYR A 48 -29.54 -28.17 -26.85
C TYR A 48 -28.75 -29.14 -25.96
N GLU A 49 -27.68 -29.72 -26.52
CA GLU A 49 -26.55 -30.20 -25.73
C GLU A 49 -25.62 -29.02 -25.52
N SER A 50 -25.51 -28.61 -24.26
CA SER A 50 -24.65 -27.55 -23.76
C SER A 50 -23.20 -28.05 -23.74
N GLU A 51 -22.50 -27.94 -24.86
CA GLU A 51 -21.03 -27.91 -24.88
C GLU A 51 -20.59 -26.61 -24.21
N TYR A 52 -20.05 -26.74 -22.99
CA TYR A 52 -19.31 -25.66 -22.35
C TYR A 52 -17.98 -25.54 -23.09
N ASP A 53 -17.85 -24.47 -23.87
CA ASP A 53 -16.62 -24.04 -24.50
C ASP A 53 -15.66 -23.54 -23.40
N GLU A 54 -14.79 -24.44 -22.94
CA GLU A 54 -13.62 -24.14 -22.11
C GLU A 54 -12.54 -23.52 -23.01
N SER A 55 -12.65 -22.24 -23.32
CA SER A 55 -11.52 -21.48 -23.84
C SER A 55 -11.73 -19.99 -23.54
N ASP A 56 -11.07 -19.49 -22.48
CA ASP A 56 -10.66 -18.09 -22.27
C ASP A 56 -10.11 -17.88 -20.84
N ASP A 57 -9.09 -18.65 -20.44
CA ASP A 57 -8.41 -18.53 -19.12
C ASP A 57 -6.87 -18.42 -19.25
N ASP A 58 -6.34 -18.04 -20.42
CA ASP A 58 -4.88 -17.95 -20.66
C ASP A 58 -4.33 -16.49 -20.70
N GLU A 59 -5.11 -15.47 -20.34
CA GLU A 59 -4.65 -14.06 -20.34
C GLU A 59 -4.02 -13.58 -19.01
N VAL A 60 -3.70 -14.50 -18.11
CA VAL A 60 -3.07 -14.19 -16.81
C VAL A 60 -1.69 -14.83 -16.75
N ASP A 61 -0.70 -14.27 -17.42
CA ASP A 61 0.71 -14.59 -17.11
C ASP A 61 1.75 -13.56 -17.60
N GLU A 62 1.42 -12.59 -18.48
CA GLU A 62 2.41 -11.60 -18.94
C GLU A 62 2.91 -10.68 -17.81
N GLU A 63 2.06 -10.33 -16.84
CA GLU A 63 2.45 -9.50 -15.70
C GLU A 63 3.27 -10.30 -14.66
N GLU A 64 2.99 -11.59 -14.50
CA GLU A 64 3.74 -12.47 -13.60
C GLU A 64 5.12 -12.80 -14.20
N GLU A 65 5.21 -12.99 -15.52
CA GLU A 65 6.47 -13.21 -16.24
C GLU A 65 7.37 -11.95 -16.19
N ALA A 66 6.79 -10.75 -16.29
CA ALA A 66 7.52 -9.48 -16.10
C ALA A 66 8.05 -9.31 -14.66
N ALA A 67 7.27 -9.71 -13.65
CA ALA A 67 7.70 -9.70 -12.25
C ALA A 67 8.85 -10.70 -12.00
N PHE A 68 8.79 -11.90 -12.58
CA PHE A 68 9.87 -12.88 -12.51
C PHE A 68 11.15 -12.40 -13.22
N ALA A 69 11.03 -11.72 -14.36
CA ALA A 69 12.16 -11.14 -15.08
C ALA A 69 12.86 -10.04 -14.26
N MET A 70 12.10 -9.15 -13.59
CA MET A 70 12.68 -8.13 -12.70
C MET A 70 13.38 -8.74 -11.48
N MET A 71 12.79 -9.77 -10.86
CA MET A 71 13.37 -10.42 -9.69
C MET A 71 14.71 -11.09 -10.02
N ASN A 72 14.81 -11.71 -11.20
CA ASN A 72 16.05 -12.33 -11.67
C ASN A 72 17.13 -11.28 -11.99
N GLN A 73 16.74 -10.11 -12.50
CA GLN A 73 17.66 -8.99 -12.77
C GLN A 73 18.24 -8.38 -11.47
N LEU A 74 17.43 -8.28 -10.42
CA LEU A 74 17.87 -7.86 -9.08
C LEU A 74 18.88 -8.85 -8.47
N GLN A 75 18.65 -10.16 -8.61
CA GLN A 75 19.57 -11.19 -8.14
C GLN A 75 20.93 -11.17 -8.88
N LEU A 76 20.92 -10.80 -10.17
CA LEU A 76 22.12 -10.63 -10.98
C LEU A 76 22.94 -9.40 -10.58
N LEU A 77 22.31 -8.33 -10.10
CA LEU A 77 23.00 -7.15 -9.58
C LEU A 77 23.62 -7.42 -8.20
N GLU A 78 22.93 -8.13 -7.31
CA GLU A 78 23.47 -8.52 -6.00
C GLU A 78 24.71 -9.44 -6.13
N THR A 79 24.69 -10.36 -7.10
CA THR A 79 25.84 -11.27 -7.33
C THR A 79 27.02 -10.59 -8.00
N ARG A 80 26.82 -9.45 -8.69
CA ARG A 80 27.90 -8.67 -9.33
C ARG A 80 28.65 -7.80 -8.32
N ASN A 81 27.95 -7.24 -7.32
CA ASN A 81 28.57 -6.48 -6.23
C ASN A 81 29.40 -7.35 -5.28
N ALA A 82 29.14 -8.65 -5.19
CA ALA A 82 29.93 -9.55 -4.38
C ALA A 82 31.32 -9.92 -4.97
N ARG A 83 31.59 -9.62 -6.26
CA ARG A 83 32.84 -10.04 -6.93
C ARG A 83 33.90 -8.95 -7.09
N THR A 84 33.60 -7.69 -6.82
CA THR A 84 34.55 -6.57 -7.00
C THR A 84 35.50 -6.36 -5.82
N PHE A 85 35.29 -7.02 -4.67
CA PHE A 85 36.13 -6.86 -3.46
C PHE A 85 37.45 -7.67 -3.44
N GLY A 86 37.86 -8.25 -4.57
CA GLY A 86 38.84 -9.34 -4.57
C GLY A 86 40.05 -9.20 -5.48
N ARG A 87 40.52 -8.01 -5.90
CA ARG A 87 41.83 -7.93 -6.56
C ARG A 87 42.38 -6.50 -6.70
N SER A 88 43.33 -6.13 -5.85
CA SER A 88 44.37 -5.16 -6.24
C SER A 88 45.67 -5.47 -5.52
N THR A 89 46.55 -6.15 -6.25
CA THR A 89 47.94 -6.38 -5.90
C THR A 89 48.79 -5.20 -6.36
N SER A 90 49.48 -4.58 -5.41
CA SER A 90 50.87 -4.10 -5.50
C SER A 90 51.40 -3.59 -6.85
N SER A 91 51.60 -2.29 -6.97
CA SER A 91 52.79 -1.72 -7.63
C SER A 91 52.87 -0.22 -7.39
N GLY A 92 54.09 0.30 -7.21
CA GLY A 92 54.41 1.67 -7.60
C GLY A 92 54.84 2.60 -6.48
N ALA A 93 56.13 2.56 -6.17
CA ALA A 93 56.82 3.47 -5.29
C ALA A 93 56.99 4.89 -5.86
N ALA A 94 57.27 5.80 -4.91
CA ALA A 94 58.00 7.06 -5.05
C ALA A 94 57.31 8.23 -5.76
N PHE A 95 56.86 9.23 -4.98
CA PHE A 95 57.17 10.63 -5.26
C PHE A 95 57.16 11.47 -3.98
N LEU A 96 58.05 12.46 -3.97
CA LEU A 96 58.60 13.20 -2.85
C LEU A 96 57.64 14.22 -2.22
N ASN A 97 57.64 14.23 -0.89
CA ASN A 97 57.92 15.38 -0.03
C ASN A 97 57.47 16.77 -0.54
N HIS A 98 56.21 17.14 -0.27
CA HIS A 98 55.81 18.56 -0.16
C HIS A 98 54.98 18.78 1.10
N GLY A 99 55.60 19.47 2.07
CA GLY A 99 55.06 19.73 3.38
C GLY A 99 53.95 20.79 3.40
N ASN A 100 52.94 20.47 4.22
CA ASN A 100 52.46 21.33 5.30
C ASN A 100 51.63 22.59 4.96
N LEU A 101 50.90 22.59 3.86
CA LEU A 101 49.85 23.60 3.55
C LEU A 101 48.47 23.00 3.21
N ASN A 102 48.29 21.68 3.32
CA ASN A 102 47.09 20.99 2.80
C ASN A 102 45.95 20.79 3.81
N ASP A 103 46.19 20.90 5.12
CA ASP A 103 45.16 20.58 6.14
C ASP A 103 43.98 21.55 6.17
N LYS A 104 44.14 22.78 5.65
CA LYS A 104 43.02 23.72 5.55
C LYS A 104 42.13 23.47 4.33
N ARG A 105 42.65 22.83 3.26
CA ARG A 105 41.87 22.53 2.05
C ARG A 105 41.02 21.27 2.19
N SER A 106 41.47 20.28 2.96
CA SER A 106 40.70 19.07 3.25
C SER A 106 39.44 19.37 4.08
N SER A 107 39.49 20.26 5.08
CA SER A 107 38.28 20.61 5.85
C SER A 107 37.20 21.32 5.00
N SER A 108 37.60 22.10 4.00
CA SER A 108 36.66 22.80 3.10
C SER A 108 35.89 21.83 2.20
N LEU A 109 36.53 20.76 1.73
CA LEU A 109 35.90 19.76 0.87
C LEU A 109 34.91 18.89 1.65
N VAL A 110 35.25 18.51 2.88
CA VAL A 110 34.35 17.75 3.76
C VAL A 110 33.10 18.55 4.09
N ASN A 111 33.24 19.85 4.34
CA ASN A 111 32.08 20.73 4.60
C ASN A 111 31.19 20.91 3.36
N SER A 112 31.77 20.96 2.15
CA SER A 112 31.01 21.05 0.89
C SER A 112 30.20 19.79 0.64
N ALA A 113 30.82 18.61 0.77
CA ALA A 113 30.15 17.32 0.59
C ALA A 113 29.02 17.11 1.62
N GLY A 114 29.23 17.56 2.87
CA GLY A 114 28.19 17.50 3.89
C GLY A 114 26.97 18.38 3.60
N MET A 115 27.17 19.53 2.95
CA MET A 115 26.05 20.41 2.52
C MET A 115 25.30 19.81 1.32
N GLU A 116 26.02 19.22 0.37
CA GLU A 116 25.41 18.53 -0.78
C GLU A 116 24.60 17.30 -0.34
N LEU A 117 25.11 16.52 0.62
CA LEU A 117 24.37 15.38 1.19
C LEU A 117 23.08 15.83 1.87
N LYS A 118 23.12 16.88 2.70
CA LYS A 118 21.91 17.42 3.34
C LYS A 118 20.89 17.93 2.32
N GLN A 119 21.36 18.58 1.25
CA GLN A 119 20.49 19.04 0.19
C GLN A 119 19.84 17.86 -0.57
N ALA A 120 20.58 16.78 -0.80
CA ALA A 120 20.05 15.56 -1.40
C ALA A 120 19.01 14.90 -0.48
N GLU A 121 19.26 14.83 0.83
CA GLU A 121 18.31 14.32 1.82
C GLU A 121 17.00 15.14 1.84
N GLU A 122 17.08 16.47 1.86
CA GLU A 122 15.90 17.35 1.78
C GLU A 122 15.11 17.13 0.49
N ARG A 123 15.80 16.90 -0.63
CA ARG A 123 15.17 16.60 -1.92
C ARG A 123 14.44 15.26 -1.91
N ILE A 124 15.03 14.23 -1.30
CA ILE A 124 14.40 12.91 -1.16
C ILE A 124 13.13 13.03 -0.33
N VAL A 125 13.18 13.69 0.83
CA VAL A 125 12.00 13.90 1.68
C VAL A 125 10.87 14.63 0.93
N LYS A 126 11.22 15.61 0.09
CA LYS A 126 10.24 16.31 -0.74
C LYS A 126 9.60 15.40 -1.80
N LEU A 127 10.39 14.57 -2.47
CA LEU A 127 9.88 13.62 -3.47
C LEU A 127 9.01 12.54 -2.82
N GLU A 128 9.39 12.04 -1.64
CA GLU A 128 8.57 11.09 -0.87
C GLU A 128 7.21 11.69 -0.50
N ALA A 129 7.16 12.95 -0.08
CA ALA A 129 5.91 13.65 0.20
C ALA A 129 5.04 13.82 -1.05
N GLN A 130 5.63 14.13 -2.20
CA GLN A 130 4.90 14.24 -3.48
C GLN A 130 4.36 12.89 -3.96
N LEU A 131 5.10 11.80 -3.75
CA LEU A 131 4.66 10.46 -4.10
C LEU A 131 3.45 10.03 -3.25
N LEU A 132 3.47 10.36 -1.97
CA LEU A 132 2.36 10.07 -1.04
C LEU A 132 1.07 10.85 -1.40
N ASP A 133 1.20 12.12 -1.80
CA ASP A 133 0.09 12.95 -2.31
C ASP A 133 -0.50 12.41 -3.63
N ALA A 134 0.37 11.91 -4.52
CA ALA A 134 -0.05 11.26 -5.76
C ALA A 134 -0.80 9.93 -5.49
N GLU A 135 -0.33 9.13 -4.53
CA GLU A 135 -1.00 7.89 -4.11
C GLU A 135 -2.40 8.16 -3.54
N GLU A 136 -2.56 9.20 -2.71
CA GLU A 136 -3.85 9.65 -2.18
C GLU A 136 -4.81 10.06 -3.32
N THR A 137 -4.31 10.83 -4.29
CA THR A 137 -5.09 11.23 -5.47
C THR A 137 -5.55 10.02 -6.30
N ILE A 138 -4.68 9.03 -6.52
CA ILE A 138 -5.02 7.80 -7.23
C ILE A 138 -6.13 7.03 -6.48
N TYR A 139 -6.06 6.98 -5.15
CA TYR A 139 -7.08 6.31 -4.33
C TYR A 139 -8.45 6.99 -4.48
N HIS A 140 -8.50 8.32 -4.44
CA HIS A 140 -9.73 9.08 -4.67
C HIS A 140 -10.33 8.84 -6.06
N LEU A 141 -9.50 8.88 -7.11
CA LEU A 141 -9.96 8.63 -8.48
C LEU A 141 -10.47 7.19 -8.66
N LYS A 142 -9.83 6.19 -8.03
CA LYS A 142 -10.34 4.81 -8.03
C LYS A 142 -11.70 4.70 -7.36
N ALA A 143 -11.91 5.41 -6.25
CA ALA A 143 -13.20 5.43 -5.56
C ALA A 143 -14.30 6.10 -6.42
N GLU A 144 -13.98 7.21 -7.09
CA GLU A 144 -14.89 7.90 -8.01
C GLU A 144 -15.24 7.04 -9.22
N LYS A 145 -14.25 6.37 -9.84
CA LYS A 145 -14.49 5.40 -10.93
C LYS A 145 -15.43 4.27 -10.50
N LEU A 146 -15.21 3.69 -9.32
CA LEU A 146 -16.10 2.65 -8.78
C LEU A 146 -17.53 3.17 -8.55
N GLN A 147 -17.67 4.40 -8.08
CA GLN A 147 -18.98 5.02 -7.89
C GLN A 147 -19.69 5.26 -9.23
N ALA A 148 -18.97 5.77 -10.23
CA ALA A 148 -19.50 5.97 -11.59
C ALA A 148 -19.96 4.65 -12.23
N LEU A 149 -19.19 3.56 -12.06
CA LEU A 149 -19.58 2.22 -12.55
C LEU A 149 -20.89 1.72 -11.91
N ARG A 150 -21.07 1.92 -10.61
CA ARG A 150 -22.32 1.58 -9.91
C ARG A 150 -23.51 2.40 -10.41
N ASP A 151 -23.28 3.66 -10.77
CA ASP A 151 -24.34 4.52 -11.29
C ASP A 151 -24.71 4.15 -12.73
N VAL A 152 -23.75 3.73 -13.55
CA VAL A 152 -24.02 3.11 -14.87
C VAL A 152 -24.84 1.83 -14.71
N GLU A 153 -24.47 0.94 -13.79
CA GLU A 153 -25.21 -0.30 -13.51
C GLU A 153 -26.68 -0.02 -13.14
N LYS A 154 -26.93 0.96 -12.25
CA LYS A 154 -28.31 1.37 -11.90
C LYS A 154 -29.09 1.90 -13.10
N LEU A 155 -28.46 2.70 -13.96
CA LEU A 155 -29.10 3.22 -15.16
C LEU A 155 -29.41 2.11 -16.17
N THR A 156 -28.54 1.11 -16.30
CA THR A 156 -28.77 -0.07 -17.13
C THR A 156 -29.97 -0.88 -16.64
N ILE A 157 -30.05 -1.14 -15.32
CA ILE A 157 -31.21 -1.82 -14.70
C ILE A 157 -32.50 -1.01 -14.94
N ALA A 158 -32.47 0.30 -14.72
CA ALA A 158 -33.64 1.15 -14.95
C ALA A 158 -34.08 1.17 -16.43
N LEU A 159 -33.14 1.13 -17.38
CA LEU A 159 -33.42 1.00 -18.81
C LEU A 159 -34.08 -0.34 -19.14
N GLU A 160 -33.60 -1.43 -18.54
CA GLU A 160 -34.14 -2.76 -18.74
C GLU A 160 -35.57 -2.88 -18.17
N ASP A 161 -35.82 -2.32 -16.99
CA ASP A 161 -37.15 -2.23 -16.39
C ASP A 161 -38.13 -1.45 -17.29
N MET A 162 -37.71 -0.31 -17.84
CA MET A 162 -38.52 0.47 -18.79
C MET A 162 -38.78 -0.28 -20.10
N ARG A 163 -37.82 -1.08 -20.57
CA ARG A 163 -37.98 -1.91 -21.76
C ARG A 163 -38.96 -3.05 -21.50
N SER A 164 -38.90 -3.68 -20.32
CA SER A 164 -39.84 -4.70 -19.89
C SER A 164 -41.25 -4.15 -19.72
N SER A 165 -41.42 -2.92 -19.20
CA SER A 165 -42.74 -2.30 -19.10
C SER A 165 -43.34 -2.01 -20.48
N HIS A 166 -42.54 -1.49 -21.42
CA HIS A 166 -43.00 -1.25 -22.80
C HIS A 166 -43.39 -2.54 -23.54
N SER A 167 -42.65 -3.63 -23.37
CA SER A 167 -43.00 -4.92 -24.00
C SER A 167 -44.32 -5.49 -23.46
N ASN A 168 -44.62 -5.25 -22.18
CA ASN A 168 -45.90 -5.65 -21.60
C ASN A 168 -47.06 -4.78 -22.11
N ASP A 169 -46.83 -3.46 -22.27
CA ASP A 169 -47.83 -2.55 -22.83
C ASP A 169 -48.13 -2.85 -24.32
N GLU A 170 -47.11 -3.23 -25.10
CA GLU A 170 -47.26 -3.66 -26.49
C GLU A 170 -48.08 -4.97 -26.59
N LYS A 171 -47.80 -5.95 -25.72
CA LYS A 171 -48.60 -7.19 -25.63
C LYS A 171 -50.04 -6.94 -25.18
N ILE A 172 -50.28 -5.95 -24.33
CA ILE A 172 -51.63 -5.55 -23.92
C ILE A 172 -52.35 -4.85 -25.08
N ALA A 173 -51.68 -3.97 -25.82
CA ALA A 173 -52.23 -3.32 -27.00
C ALA A 173 -52.61 -4.33 -28.09
N ASP A 174 -51.75 -5.32 -28.35
CA ASP A 174 -52.02 -6.41 -29.30
C ASP A 174 -53.19 -7.30 -28.84
N LYS A 175 -53.28 -7.63 -27.54
CA LYS A 175 -54.44 -8.36 -26.99
C LYS A 175 -55.74 -7.57 -27.09
N ILE A 176 -55.71 -6.26 -26.84
CA ILE A 176 -56.90 -5.39 -26.97
C ILE A 176 -57.33 -5.31 -28.44
N ASN A 177 -56.38 -5.15 -29.37
CA ASN A 177 -56.68 -5.14 -30.81
C ASN A 177 -57.24 -6.49 -31.28
N LEU A 178 -56.72 -7.62 -30.79
CA LEU A 178 -57.23 -8.95 -31.11
C LEU A 178 -58.67 -9.14 -30.60
N ASN A 179 -58.96 -8.72 -29.37
CA ASN A 179 -60.30 -8.79 -28.79
C ASN A 179 -61.31 -7.85 -29.48
N ILE A 180 -60.87 -6.67 -29.94
CA ILE A 180 -61.74 -5.75 -30.73
C ILE A 180 -62.04 -6.36 -32.09
N TRP A 181 -61.08 -7.04 -32.73
CA TRP A 181 -61.28 -7.72 -34.00
C TRP A 181 -62.21 -8.95 -33.87
N GLU A 182 -62.06 -9.74 -32.81
CA GLU A 182 -62.98 -10.84 -32.49
C GLU A 182 -64.39 -10.34 -32.13
N ALA A 183 -64.53 -9.25 -31.37
CA ALA A 183 -65.84 -8.68 -31.04
C ALA A 183 -66.56 -8.09 -32.27
N GLN A 184 -65.83 -7.54 -33.23
CA GLN A 184 -66.41 -7.05 -34.49
C GLN A 184 -66.85 -8.20 -35.42
N ASN A 185 -66.17 -9.35 -35.38
CA ASN A 185 -66.54 -10.52 -36.17
C ASN A 185 -67.54 -11.45 -35.46
N SER A 186 -67.70 -11.35 -34.15
CA SER A 186 -68.67 -12.11 -33.35
C SER A 186 -70.08 -11.50 -33.34
N SER A 187 -70.29 -10.33 -33.95
CA SER A 187 -71.61 -9.67 -34.01
C SER A 187 -72.51 -10.14 -35.17
N PHE A 188 -72.18 -11.25 -35.84
CA PHE A 188 -72.93 -11.76 -37.00
C PHE A 188 -73.38 -13.23 -36.87
N GLU A 189 -73.53 -13.78 -35.67
CA GLU A 189 -74.31 -15.01 -35.50
C GLU A 189 -75.26 -14.86 -34.30
N ASP A 190 -76.56 -14.78 -34.63
CA ASP A 190 -77.73 -15.31 -33.93
C ASP A 190 -77.70 -15.30 -32.38
N GLY A 191 -78.61 -14.63 -31.69
CA GLY A 191 -80.03 -14.98 -31.73
C GLY A 191 -80.36 -15.94 -30.59
N GLU A 192 -81.12 -15.42 -29.62
CA GLU A 192 -81.93 -16.14 -28.63
C GLU A 192 -81.24 -16.85 -27.44
N GLY A 193 -81.52 -16.32 -26.24
CA GLY A 193 -81.98 -17.13 -25.11
C GLY A 193 -81.03 -17.29 -23.93
N GLY A 194 -81.51 -16.94 -22.72
CA GLY A 194 -81.03 -17.57 -21.48
C GLY A 194 -80.77 -16.65 -20.31
N GLN A 195 -81.79 -16.48 -19.46
CA GLN A 195 -81.70 -15.99 -18.09
C GLN A 195 -80.90 -16.95 -17.19
N GLN A 196 -80.12 -16.40 -16.24
CA GLN A 196 -79.81 -16.87 -14.87
C GLN A 196 -78.51 -16.13 -14.42
N ARG A 197 -78.50 -15.15 -13.51
CA ARG A 197 -78.88 -15.10 -12.08
C ARG A 197 -78.13 -16.09 -11.17
N SER A 198 -77.04 -15.63 -10.58
CA SER A 198 -76.56 -15.92 -9.21
C SER A 198 -75.43 -14.92 -8.93
N GLU A 199 -75.63 -13.87 -8.12
CA GLU A 199 -75.63 -13.87 -6.64
C GLU A 199 -74.30 -14.36 -6.04
N ASP A 200 -73.66 -13.39 -5.37
CA ASP A 200 -72.80 -13.51 -4.19
C ASP A 200 -71.36 -14.03 -4.33
N ASN A 201 -70.40 -13.12 -4.20
CA ASN A 201 -69.25 -13.40 -3.34
C ASN A 201 -68.71 -12.10 -2.69
N TYR A 202 -68.98 -11.99 -1.39
CA TYR A 202 -68.39 -11.03 -0.46
C TYR A 202 -67.01 -11.53 -0.01
N GLY A 203 -66.05 -10.62 0.12
CA GLY A 203 -64.78 -10.84 0.79
C GLY A 203 -63.68 -10.05 0.08
N ASP A 204 -62.84 -9.29 0.74
CA ASP A 204 -62.60 -9.10 2.15
C ASP A 204 -61.75 -7.83 2.24
N ALA A 205 -62.02 -7.02 3.24
CA ALA A 205 -61.35 -5.76 3.47
C ALA A 205 -60.01 -6.05 4.14
N SER A 206 -58.92 -5.66 3.51
CA SER A 206 -57.67 -5.42 4.22
C SER A 206 -57.24 -3.99 3.94
N ASP A 207 -57.53 -3.15 4.93
CA ASP A 207 -56.91 -1.85 5.16
C ASP A 207 -55.38 -2.07 5.21
N ASP A 208 -54.69 -1.67 4.15
CA ASP A 208 -53.25 -1.45 4.17
C ASP A 208 -53.02 0.06 4.00
N ASP A 209 -52.56 0.67 5.09
CA ASP A 209 -52.27 2.10 5.22
C ASP A 209 -51.15 2.49 4.26
N GLY A 210 -51.54 2.78 3.02
CA GLY A 210 -50.70 3.35 1.98
C GLY A 210 -50.20 4.73 2.38
N ASN A 211 -49.00 4.74 2.97
CA ASN A 211 -48.17 5.92 3.20
C ASN A 211 -47.81 6.55 1.84
N ASN A 212 -48.74 7.38 1.34
CA ASN A 212 -48.63 8.13 0.10
C ASN A 212 -47.59 9.25 0.25
N ILE A 213 -46.31 8.88 0.11
CA ILE A 213 -45.23 9.84 -0.03
C ILE A 213 -45.44 10.53 -1.39
N ASP A 214 -45.90 11.77 -1.33
CA ASP A 214 -46.03 12.74 -2.40
C ASP A 214 -44.66 13.03 -3.05
N VAL A 215 -44.19 12.11 -3.90
CA VAL A 215 -43.02 12.27 -4.80
C VAL A 215 -43.46 12.79 -6.18
N GLY A 216 -44.75 13.04 -6.38
CA GLY A 216 -45.34 13.20 -7.70
C GLY A 216 -45.46 14.64 -8.18
N LYS A 217 -44.40 15.47 -8.19
CA LYS A 217 -44.51 16.83 -8.77
C LYS A 217 -43.30 17.46 -9.45
N ARG A 218 -42.20 16.73 -9.75
CA ARG A 218 -41.02 17.32 -10.42
C ARG A 218 -40.54 16.67 -11.72
N ASN A 219 -41.28 15.73 -12.31
CA ASN A 219 -40.90 15.06 -13.58
C ASN A 219 -41.68 15.53 -14.83
N GLY A 220 -42.25 16.74 -14.81
CA GLY A 220 -43.06 17.27 -15.92
C GLY A 220 -42.30 17.79 -17.15
N GLY A 221 -41.00 17.51 -17.30
CA GLY A 221 -40.16 18.11 -18.34
C GLY A 221 -39.79 17.21 -19.53
N LEU A 222 -40.07 15.90 -19.49
CA LEU A 222 -39.53 14.93 -20.46
C LEU A 222 -40.56 14.33 -21.41
N GLN A 223 -41.86 14.54 -21.21
CA GLN A 223 -42.90 13.93 -22.04
C GLN A 223 -43.13 14.61 -23.41
N GLY A 224 -42.38 15.67 -23.73
CA GLY A 224 -42.55 16.43 -24.98
C GLY A 224 -41.40 16.31 -25.99
N ARG A 225 -40.30 15.62 -25.67
CA ARG A 225 -39.20 15.47 -26.64
C ARG A 225 -39.54 14.39 -27.63
N SER A 226 -39.41 14.70 -28.91
CA SER A 226 -39.60 13.71 -29.96
C SER A 226 -38.63 12.53 -29.76
N LEU A 227 -39.03 11.32 -30.14
CA LEU A 227 -38.17 10.12 -30.07
C LEU A 227 -36.81 10.37 -30.76
N GLU A 228 -36.82 11.19 -31.82
CA GLU A 228 -35.62 11.56 -32.57
C GLU A 228 -34.67 12.46 -31.75
N GLU A 229 -35.18 13.47 -31.05
CA GLU A 229 -34.38 14.29 -30.13
C GLU A 229 -33.75 13.45 -29.02
N LEU A 230 -34.45 12.44 -28.51
CA LEU A 230 -33.90 11.54 -27.50
C LEU A 230 -32.76 10.69 -28.07
N ARG A 231 -32.90 10.18 -29.29
CA ARG A 231 -31.84 9.41 -29.98
C ARG A 231 -30.62 10.26 -30.26
N GLU A 232 -30.81 11.50 -30.70
CA GLU A 232 -29.71 12.43 -30.93
C GLU A 232 -29.00 12.78 -29.62
N TYR A 233 -29.75 13.01 -28.54
CA TYR A 233 -29.18 13.25 -27.21
C TYR A 233 -28.39 12.04 -26.68
N VAL A 234 -28.89 10.81 -26.88
CA VAL A 234 -28.15 9.60 -26.51
C VAL A 234 -26.85 9.48 -27.32
N ARG A 235 -26.88 9.80 -28.62
CA ARG A 235 -25.68 9.78 -29.46
C ARG A 235 -24.66 10.83 -29.03
N GLU A 236 -25.13 12.04 -28.66
CA GLU A 236 -24.26 13.10 -28.11
C GLU A 236 -23.63 12.67 -26.79
N LEU A 237 -24.39 12.04 -25.88
CA LEU A 237 -23.86 11.52 -24.62
C LEU A 237 -22.85 10.40 -24.84
N GLN A 238 -23.10 9.49 -25.78
CA GLN A 238 -22.14 8.45 -26.16
C GLN A 238 -20.83 9.06 -26.67
N TYR A 239 -20.91 10.07 -27.54
CA TYR A 239 -19.73 10.77 -28.04
C TYR A 239 -18.97 11.47 -26.91
N ARG A 240 -19.67 12.17 -26.00
CA ARG A 240 -19.02 12.80 -24.83
C ARG A 240 -18.37 11.78 -23.90
N LEU A 241 -18.97 10.61 -23.69
CA LEU A 241 -18.37 9.54 -22.90
C LEU A 241 -17.11 8.97 -23.56
N GLU A 242 -17.13 8.78 -24.89
CA GLU A 242 -15.96 8.33 -25.64
C GLU A 242 -14.83 9.37 -25.58
N ASP A 243 -15.16 10.65 -25.73
CA ASP A 243 -14.21 11.77 -25.64
C ASP A 243 -13.60 11.87 -24.24
N GLN A 244 -14.41 11.82 -23.19
CA GLN A 244 -13.95 11.77 -21.79
C GLN A 244 -13.07 10.53 -21.51
N GLY A 245 -13.40 9.39 -22.13
CA GLY A 245 -12.58 8.19 -22.04
C GLY A 245 -11.19 8.38 -22.65
N LYS A 246 -11.10 9.02 -23.82
CA LYS A 246 -9.83 9.34 -24.49
C LYS A 246 -9.00 10.32 -23.68
N ASP A 247 -9.62 11.39 -23.17
CA ASP A 247 -8.95 12.38 -22.31
C ASP A 247 -8.39 11.75 -21.04
N HIS A 248 -9.15 10.86 -20.39
CA HIS A 248 -8.67 10.15 -19.20
C HIS A 248 -7.50 9.22 -19.51
N VAL A 249 -7.51 8.52 -20.66
CA VAL A 249 -6.38 7.67 -21.08
C VAL A 249 -5.13 8.50 -21.34
N LEU A 250 -5.26 9.64 -22.03
CA LEU A 250 -4.15 10.57 -22.26
C LEU A 250 -3.59 11.12 -20.95
N GLU A 251 -4.45 11.58 -20.04
CA GLU A 251 -4.03 12.08 -18.73
C GLU A 251 -3.33 10.99 -17.91
N GLN A 252 -3.83 9.76 -17.96
CA GLN A 252 -3.19 8.61 -17.31
C GLN A 252 -1.81 8.32 -17.91
N GLU A 253 -1.66 8.38 -19.23
CA GLU A 253 -0.38 8.20 -19.91
C GLU A 253 0.61 9.30 -19.54
N GLU A 254 0.19 10.56 -19.50
CA GLU A 254 1.01 11.69 -19.05
C GLU A 254 1.49 11.50 -17.61
N ARG A 255 0.60 11.11 -16.70
CA ARG A 255 0.97 10.82 -15.31
C ARG A 255 1.97 9.67 -15.21
N MET A 256 1.77 8.60 -15.99
CA MET A 256 2.71 7.47 -16.05
C MET A 256 4.08 7.90 -16.61
N ALA A 257 4.12 8.80 -17.58
CA ALA A 257 5.37 9.34 -18.12
C ALA A 257 6.15 10.14 -17.06
N VAL A 258 5.46 10.97 -16.27
CA VAL A 258 6.08 11.71 -15.16
C VAL A 258 6.65 10.77 -14.09
N ILE A 259 5.92 9.71 -13.74
CA ILE A 259 6.40 8.70 -12.78
C ILE A 259 7.68 8.03 -13.31
N ARG A 260 7.69 7.61 -14.58
CA ARG A 260 8.87 7.00 -15.21
C ARG A 260 10.08 7.94 -15.20
N GLU A 261 9.87 9.23 -15.44
CA GLU A 261 10.94 10.25 -15.37
C GLU A 261 11.47 10.41 -13.94
N GLN A 262 10.59 10.51 -12.94
CA GLN A 262 10.96 10.61 -11.53
C GLN A 262 11.71 9.36 -11.04
N GLU A 263 11.32 8.17 -11.46
CA GLU A 263 12.04 6.93 -11.15
C GLU A 263 13.45 6.92 -11.74
N LEU A 264 13.63 7.43 -12.97
CA LEU A 264 14.96 7.56 -13.57
C LEU A 264 15.83 8.54 -12.79
N GLU A 265 15.28 9.67 -12.37
CA GLU A 265 15.98 10.64 -11.52
C GLU A 265 16.38 10.02 -10.18
N LEU A 266 15.48 9.27 -9.52
CA LEU A 266 15.80 8.56 -8.27
C LEU A 266 16.91 7.52 -8.46
N ARG A 267 16.91 6.78 -9.58
CA ARG A 267 17.99 5.84 -9.90
C ARG A 267 19.32 6.57 -10.08
N GLN A 268 19.32 7.71 -10.77
CA GLN A 268 20.52 8.52 -10.97
C GLN A 268 21.06 9.06 -9.64
N LEU A 269 20.19 9.59 -8.77
CA LEU A 269 20.58 10.10 -7.45
C LEU A 269 21.13 8.98 -6.55
N LYS A 270 20.55 7.78 -6.59
CA LYS A 270 21.09 6.61 -5.87
C LYS A 270 22.49 6.25 -6.37
N GLN A 271 22.69 6.21 -7.69
CA GLN A 271 24.01 5.95 -8.26
C GLN A 271 25.02 7.02 -7.84
N GLU A 272 24.63 8.29 -7.81
CA GLU A 272 25.49 9.38 -7.33
C GLU A 272 25.86 9.22 -5.85
N LEU A 273 24.88 8.87 -5.00
CA LEU A 273 25.11 8.59 -3.57
C LEU A 273 26.08 7.42 -3.37
N ASP A 274 25.95 6.34 -4.15
CA ASP A 274 26.86 5.20 -4.10
C ASP A 274 28.29 5.62 -4.47
N THR A 275 28.46 6.38 -5.57
CA THR A 275 29.79 6.87 -5.97
C THR A 275 30.42 7.82 -4.95
N MET A 276 29.62 8.63 -4.26
CA MET A 276 30.10 9.52 -3.20
C MET A 276 30.48 8.74 -1.94
N THR A 277 29.74 7.67 -1.64
CA THR A 277 30.05 6.76 -0.53
C THR A 277 31.37 6.04 -0.80
N GLU A 278 31.59 5.54 -2.01
CA GLU A 278 32.87 4.92 -2.42
C GLU A 278 34.05 5.90 -2.27
N LYS A 279 33.90 7.16 -2.72
CA LYS A 279 34.94 8.19 -2.55
C LYS A 279 35.24 8.50 -1.08
N TYR A 280 34.22 8.48 -0.23
CA TYR A 280 34.40 8.70 1.21
C TYR A 280 35.19 7.54 1.85
N ASP A 281 34.87 6.30 1.48
CA ASP A 281 35.59 5.12 1.95
C ASP A 281 37.07 5.12 1.48
N GLU A 282 37.34 5.48 0.22
CA GLU A 282 38.70 5.69 -0.29
C GLU A 282 39.46 6.76 0.52
N LEU A 283 38.82 7.91 0.78
CA LEU A 283 39.41 8.98 1.57
C LEU A 283 39.72 8.52 3.01
N LEU A 284 38.81 7.76 3.62
CA LEU A 284 38.99 7.20 4.96
C LEU A 284 40.18 6.21 4.99
N GLU A 285 40.30 5.36 3.98
CA GLU A 285 41.42 4.41 3.86
C GLU A 285 42.75 5.16 3.71
N THR A 286 42.82 6.18 2.84
CA THR A 286 44.05 6.98 2.67
C THR A 286 44.46 7.68 3.96
N HIS A 287 43.51 8.23 4.72
CA HIS A 287 43.77 8.83 6.03
C HIS A 287 44.29 7.79 7.04
N GLN A 288 43.73 6.59 7.06
CA GLN A 288 44.21 5.50 7.90
C GLN A 288 45.64 5.07 7.52
N GLN A 289 45.94 4.97 6.22
CA GLN A 289 47.27 4.67 5.72
C GLN A 289 48.29 5.75 6.10
N GLN A 290 47.93 7.03 5.95
CA GLN A 290 48.76 8.17 6.37
C GLN A 290 49.06 8.12 7.88
N SER A 291 48.05 7.81 8.70
CA SER A 291 48.20 7.66 10.15
C SER A 291 49.19 6.54 10.52
N ARG A 292 49.13 5.39 9.82
CA ARG A 292 50.10 4.30 9.99
C ARG A 292 51.52 4.73 9.61
N GLN A 293 51.70 5.50 8.54
CA GLN A 293 53.02 6.01 8.14
C GLN A 293 53.60 6.97 9.18
N VAL A 294 52.78 7.87 9.75
CA VAL A 294 53.23 8.80 10.81
C VAL A 294 53.69 8.04 12.06
N HIS A 295 53.00 6.97 12.45
CA HIS A 295 53.40 6.12 13.59
C HIS A 295 54.74 5.41 13.34
N LEU A 296 54.97 4.90 12.13
CA LEU A 296 56.25 4.27 11.75
C LEU A 296 57.42 5.27 11.79
N HIS A 297 57.23 6.51 11.32
CA HIS A 297 58.28 7.55 11.37
C HIS A 297 58.55 8.07 12.79
N SER A 298 57.53 8.12 13.65
CA SER A 298 57.68 8.51 15.06
C SER A 298 58.46 7.48 15.87
N SER A 299 58.35 6.19 15.49
CA SER A 299 59.03 5.08 16.18
C SER A 299 60.52 4.98 15.85
N THR A 300 60.94 5.48 14.67
CA THR A 300 62.34 5.43 14.24
C THR A 300 63.17 6.63 14.72
N SER A 301 62.51 7.74 15.07
CA SER A 301 63.17 8.99 15.49
C SER A 301 63.43 9.09 17.01
N SER A 302 62.85 8.20 17.82
CA SER A 302 63.00 8.21 19.29
C SER A 302 64.18 7.38 19.84
N SER A 303 64.94 6.68 18.99
CA SER A 303 66.03 5.79 19.45
C SER A 303 67.40 6.46 19.70
N SER A 304 67.53 7.79 19.69
CA SER A 304 68.85 8.46 19.76
C SER A 304 68.96 9.67 20.71
N ARG A 305 68.37 9.58 21.91
CA ARG A 305 68.72 10.48 23.03
C ARG A 305 68.73 9.74 24.38
N GLN A 306 69.81 8.99 24.61
CA GLN A 306 70.31 8.81 25.98
C GLN A 306 70.91 10.15 26.43
N GLY A 307 70.36 10.76 27.46
CA GLY A 307 70.86 12.04 27.93
C GLY A 307 70.02 12.70 28.99
N ASP A 308 70.16 12.16 30.20
CA ASP A 308 70.15 12.89 31.46
C ASP A 308 68.83 13.30 32.14
N THR A 309 68.95 13.19 33.45
CA THR A 309 67.98 13.25 34.52
C THR A 309 67.49 14.66 34.84
N SER A 310 66.20 14.85 35.09
CA SER A 310 65.72 15.56 36.29
C SER A 310 64.21 15.43 36.45
N ALA A 311 63.81 15.10 37.67
CA ALA A 311 62.46 14.94 38.16
C ALA A 311 61.55 16.16 37.92
N ALA A 312 60.33 15.91 37.47
CA ALA A 312 59.19 16.81 37.61
C ALA A 312 57.91 15.97 37.82
N PRO A 313 56.93 16.46 38.60
CA PRO A 313 55.92 15.64 39.27
C PRO A 313 54.74 15.26 38.35
N PRO A 314 53.98 14.22 38.72
CA PRO A 314 52.81 13.79 37.97
C PRO A 314 51.66 14.77 38.21
N PHE A 315 51.18 15.41 37.15
CA PHE A 315 49.88 16.09 37.16
C PHE A 315 48.88 15.11 36.55
N ASP A 316 48.07 14.49 37.43
CA ASP A 316 46.79 13.90 37.08
C ASP A 316 45.92 15.00 36.48
N TYR A 317 45.72 14.94 35.17
CA TYR A 317 44.57 15.56 34.52
C TYR A 317 43.71 14.40 34.01
N ASP A 318 42.71 14.06 34.82
CA ASP A 318 41.50 13.39 34.36
C ASP A 318 40.91 14.24 33.22
N HIS A 319 41.07 13.77 32.00
CA HIS A 319 40.37 14.28 30.83
C HIS A 319 39.42 13.19 30.36
N ASP A 320 38.20 13.28 30.86
CA ASP A 320 37.02 12.59 30.36
C ASP A 320 36.71 13.08 28.94
N GLU A 321 37.47 12.61 27.95
CA GLU A 321 37.04 12.66 26.55
C GLU A 321 36.16 11.44 26.32
N GLU A 322 34.85 11.67 26.28
CA GLU A 322 33.84 10.69 25.87
C GLU A 322 34.13 10.22 24.44
N GLU A 323 34.87 9.12 24.34
CA GLU A 323 35.10 8.37 23.12
C GLU A 323 33.76 7.71 22.72
N PHE A 324 33.01 8.40 21.85
CA PHE A 324 31.84 7.87 21.14
C PHE A 324 32.28 6.75 20.18
N VAL A 325 32.58 5.56 20.73
CA VAL A 325 32.74 4.35 19.95
C VAL A 325 31.36 3.90 19.48
N LEU A 326 31.00 4.29 18.25
CA LEU A 326 29.87 3.71 17.53
C LEU A 326 30.17 2.23 17.25
N HIS A 327 29.82 1.36 18.19
CA HIS A 327 29.77 -0.08 18.00
C HIS A 327 28.66 -0.45 17.00
N ARG A 328 28.97 -0.46 15.70
CA ARG A 328 28.19 -1.19 14.69
C ARG A 328 28.38 -2.69 14.90
N GLY A 329 27.61 -3.26 15.82
CA GLY A 329 27.51 -4.69 16.06
C GLY A 329 26.57 -5.37 15.06
N LEU A 330 27.06 -5.70 13.86
CA LEU A 330 26.42 -6.72 13.01
C LEU A 330 26.91 -8.10 13.43
N LYS A 331 26.22 -8.76 14.35
CA LYS A 331 26.42 -10.18 14.66
C LYS A 331 25.18 -10.96 14.24
N ARG A 332 25.12 -11.32 12.95
CA ARG A 332 24.21 -12.35 12.43
C ARG A 332 24.68 -13.69 13.00
N LYS A 333 24.04 -14.16 14.07
CA LYS A 333 24.19 -15.54 14.56
C LYS A 333 23.33 -16.44 13.70
N SER A 334 23.99 -17.22 12.84
CA SER A 334 23.46 -18.42 12.24
C SER A 334 23.20 -19.46 13.34
N SER A 335 21.96 -19.92 13.46
CA SER A 335 21.59 -21.06 14.31
C SER A 335 21.45 -22.30 13.42
N SER A 336 22.47 -23.15 13.40
CA SER A 336 22.38 -24.59 13.08
C SER A 336 22.62 -25.33 14.39
N SER A 337 21.62 -26.03 14.94
CA SER A 337 21.32 -27.45 14.71
C SER A 337 22.23 -28.40 15.50
N MET A 338 21.58 -29.21 16.36
CA MET A 338 22.01 -30.50 16.97
C MET A 338 23.22 -30.43 17.93
N ASP A 339 23.25 -31.06 19.11
CA ASP A 339 22.77 -32.39 19.47
C ASP A 339 22.61 -32.58 21.00
N SER A 340 21.64 -33.43 21.36
CA SER A 340 21.71 -34.56 22.30
C SER A 340 22.28 -34.43 23.74
N SER A 341 21.35 -34.59 24.70
CA SER A 341 21.35 -35.55 25.84
C SER A 341 22.63 -35.83 26.67
N SER A 342 22.59 -35.60 27.99
CA SER A 342 22.52 -36.65 29.03
C SER A 342 22.74 -36.15 30.48
N SER A 343 21.92 -36.69 31.38
CA SER A 343 22.26 -37.20 32.73
C SER A 343 22.72 -36.30 33.90
N ALA A 344 21.85 -36.32 34.92
CA ALA A 344 22.10 -36.77 36.29
C ALA A 344 22.86 -35.87 37.30
N LEU A 345 22.13 -35.57 38.38
CA LEU A 345 22.45 -35.93 39.77
C LEU A 345 23.81 -35.43 40.32
N PHE A 346 23.80 -34.43 41.21
CA PHE A 346 24.33 -34.56 42.58
C PHE A 346 24.06 -33.32 43.43
N GLU A 347 23.90 -33.64 44.71
CA GLU A 347 23.70 -32.85 45.91
C GLU A 347 24.86 -31.92 46.31
N THR A 348 24.52 -31.02 47.23
CA THR A 348 25.36 -30.47 48.31
C THR A 348 26.50 -29.51 47.97
N GLY A 349 26.17 -28.23 48.19
CA GLY A 349 26.91 -27.19 48.92
C GLY A 349 28.41 -27.33 49.14
N HIS A 350 29.15 -26.31 48.70
CA HIS A 350 30.31 -25.79 49.42
C HIS A 350 30.40 -24.28 49.22
N GLY A 351 30.58 -23.57 50.33
CA GLY A 351 30.86 -22.13 50.34
C GLY A 351 32.20 -21.85 49.68
N SER A 352 32.18 -20.92 48.74
CA SER A 352 33.38 -20.30 48.17
C SER A 352 33.19 -18.80 48.17
N THR A 353 33.38 -18.20 49.34
CA THR A 353 33.88 -16.82 49.44
C THR A 353 35.25 -16.75 48.75
N TYR A 354 35.60 -15.60 48.19
CA TYR A 354 36.85 -15.25 47.47
C TYR A 354 36.79 -15.34 45.93
N SER A 355 36.33 -14.24 45.31
CA SER A 355 37.04 -13.63 44.17
C SER A 355 36.52 -12.21 43.94
N ASN A 356 37.32 -11.21 44.37
CA ASN A 356 37.23 -9.82 43.91
C ASN A 356 37.66 -9.77 42.44
N GLY A 357 36.77 -10.20 41.54
CA GLY A 357 36.80 -9.83 40.15
C GLY A 357 35.75 -8.76 39.96
N THR A 358 36.16 -7.55 39.58
CA THR A 358 35.27 -6.50 39.09
C THR A 358 34.73 -6.97 37.74
N GLU A 359 33.83 -7.95 37.78
CA GLU A 359 33.07 -8.40 36.63
C GLU A 359 32.16 -7.22 36.30
N VAL A 360 32.47 -6.53 35.20
CA VAL A 360 31.59 -5.53 34.61
C VAL A 360 30.31 -6.29 34.27
N GLU A 361 29.36 -6.24 35.19
CA GLU A 361 28.05 -6.84 35.09
C GLU A 361 27.37 -6.11 33.93
N TYR A 362 27.55 -6.63 32.72
CA TYR A 362 26.78 -6.17 31.58
C TYR A 362 25.34 -6.32 32.00
N PRO A 363 24.56 -5.22 32.07
CA PRO A 363 23.16 -5.31 32.45
C PRO A 363 22.54 -6.31 31.48
N THR A 364 22.25 -7.51 31.98
CA THR A 364 21.59 -8.53 31.19
C THR A 364 20.16 -8.02 31.11
N THR A 365 19.91 -7.18 30.09
CA THR A 365 18.66 -6.46 29.89
C THR A 365 17.59 -7.48 29.54
N SER A 366 17.12 -8.21 30.55
CA SER A 366 15.95 -9.05 30.44
C SER A 366 14.83 -8.15 29.96
N PRO A 367 14.13 -8.50 28.87
CA PRO A 367 13.05 -7.67 28.36
C PRO A 367 12.06 -7.41 29.50
N ALA A 368 11.59 -6.17 29.61
CA ALA A 368 10.69 -5.76 30.68
C ALA A 368 9.50 -6.75 30.80
N PRO A 369 9.01 -7.04 32.03
CA PRO A 369 7.86 -7.91 32.18
C PRO A 369 6.61 -7.28 31.54
N TRP A 370 5.73 -8.12 30.99
CA TRP A 370 4.43 -7.67 30.48
C TRP A 370 3.57 -7.13 31.63
N ARG A 371 3.01 -5.93 31.45
CA ARG A 371 2.10 -5.27 32.39
C ARG A 371 0.69 -5.26 31.82
N GLU A 372 -0.31 -5.63 32.61
CA GLU A 372 -1.71 -5.55 32.18
C GLU A 372 -2.21 -4.09 32.20
N GLU A 373 -2.87 -3.67 31.12
CA GLU A 373 -3.47 -2.34 30.98
C GLU A 373 -4.91 -2.33 31.51
N LEU A 374 -5.06 -1.83 32.74
CA LEU A 374 -6.32 -1.78 33.46
C LEU A 374 -7.15 -0.53 33.14
N VAL A 375 -6.56 0.48 32.50
CA VAL A 375 -7.24 1.73 32.16
C VAL A 375 -8.36 1.47 31.15
N ARG A 376 -9.54 2.03 31.39
CA ARG A 376 -10.71 1.94 30.52
C ARG A 376 -11.02 3.31 29.94
N HIS A 377 -11.00 3.40 28.62
CA HIS A 377 -11.39 4.59 27.87
C HIS A 377 -12.86 4.48 27.42
N PRO A 378 -13.56 5.62 27.26
CA PRO A 378 -14.93 5.62 26.72
C PRO A 378 -14.95 5.07 25.29
N THR A 379 -16.05 4.42 24.91
CA THR A 379 -16.17 3.89 23.54
C THR A 379 -16.43 5.01 22.54
N PRO A 380 -15.64 5.13 21.46
CA PRO A 380 -15.89 6.09 20.39
C PRO A 380 -17.25 5.89 19.70
N HIS A 381 -17.74 6.93 19.02
CA HIS A 381 -19.03 6.94 18.31
C HIS A 381 -18.96 6.40 16.86
N PHE A 382 -17.84 5.82 16.47
CA PHE A 382 -17.60 5.25 15.14
C PHE A 382 -17.31 3.74 15.22
N ASP A 383 -17.27 3.07 14.08
CA ASP A 383 -17.04 1.61 13.98
C ASP A 383 -15.58 1.24 13.71
N LEU A 384 -15.25 -0.06 13.72
CA LEU A 384 -13.88 -0.54 13.44
C LEU A 384 -13.42 -0.31 11.99
N ASP A 385 -14.36 -0.15 11.06
CA ASP A 385 -14.09 0.13 9.64
C ASP A 385 -14.03 1.65 9.35
N SER A 386 -14.01 2.48 10.40
CA SER A 386 -13.93 3.93 10.30
C SER A 386 -12.58 4.42 9.76
N PRO A 387 -12.53 5.60 9.12
CA PRO A 387 -11.29 6.18 8.62
C PRO A 387 -10.27 6.46 9.74
N GLU A 388 -10.73 6.73 10.98
CA GLU A 388 -9.85 6.95 12.13
C GLU A 388 -9.08 5.69 12.51
N VAL A 389 -9.76 4.54 12.53
CA VAL A 389 -9.10 3.24 12.77
C VAL A 389 -8.19 2.91 11.59
N HIS A 390 -8.60 3.19 10.36
CA HIS A 390 -7.76 3.00 9.18
C HIS A 390 -6.48 3.83 9.25
N TYR A 391 -6.58 5.12 9.56
CA TYR A 391 -5.44 6.00 9.71
C TYR A 391 -4.46 5.47 10.76
N LEU A 392 -4.97 5.11 11.95
CA LEU A 392 -4.15 4.54 13.03
C LEU A 392 -3.40 3.28 12.59
N LEU A 393 -4.06 2.40 11.84
CA LEU A 393 -3.46 1.18 11.31
C LEU A 393 -2.32 1.49 10.31
N HIS A 394 -2.54 2.43 9.38
CA HIS A 394 -1.50 2.84 8.42
C HIS A 394 -0.34 3.57 9.10
N SER A 395 -0.59 4.34 10.17
CA SER A 395 0.47 4.96 10.97
C SER A 395 1.35 3.93 11.67
N TRP A 396 0.81 2.75 12.01
CA TRP A 396 1.58 1.67 12.62
C TRP A 396 2.46 0.91 11.62
N THR A 397 1.94 0.57 10.45
CA THR A 397 2.69 -0.24 9.48
C THR A 397 2.29 0.05 8.05
N THR A 398 3.27 0.09 7.16
CA THR A 398 3.11 0.15 5.69
C THR A 398 2.93 -1.23 5.06
N ASN A 399 3.09 -2.32 5.84
CA ASN A 399 2.97 -3.67 5.32
C ASN A 399 1.48 -4.04 5.15
N LEU A 400 1.04 -4.12 3.89
CA LEU A 400 -0.35 -4.44 3.52
C LEU A 400 -0.82 -5.79 4.08
N GLN A 401 0.04 -6.80 4.15
CA GLN A 401 -0.32 -8.12 4.68
C GLN A 401 -0.62 -8.06 6.19
N LYS A 402 0.18 -7.31 6.96
CA LYS A 402 -0.07 -7.10 8.40
C LYS A 402 -1.36 -6.31 8.62
N LEU A 403 -1.63 -5.29 7.81
CA LEU A 403 -2.87 -4.52 7.84
C LEU A 403 -4.09 -5.41 7.57
N GLN A 404 -4.04 -6.20 6.50
CA GLN A 404 -5.10 -7.14 6.13
C GLN A 404 -5.34 -8.19 7.22
N TYR A 405 -4.27 -8.79 7.74
CA TYR A 405 -4.35 -9.75 8.84
C TYR A 405 -5.02 -9.13 10.08
N LEU A 406 -4.60 -7.92 10.47
CA LEU A 406 -5.13 -7.26 11.66
C LEU A 406 -6.59 -6.83 11.49
N ARG A 407 -6.97 -6.34 10.30
CA ARG A 407 -8.37 -6.05 9.94
C ARG A 407 -9.24 -7.30 10.00
N MET A 408 -8.78 -8.40 9.41
CA MET A 408 -9.48 -9.69 9.47
C MET A 408 -9.60 -10.17 10.92
N TRP A 409 -8.55 -10.02 11.72
CA TRP A 409 -8.57 -10.36 13.15
C TRP A 409 -9.60 -9.51 13.90
N PHE A 410 -9.64 -8.19 13.69
CA PHE A 410 -10.65 -7.31 14.28
C PHE A 410 -12.06 -7.69 13.88
N ALA A 411 -12.33 -7.91 12.59
CA ALA A 411 -13.64 -8.33 12.11
C ALA A 411 -14.08 -9.66 12.75
N GLN A 412 -13.16 -10.63 12.90
CA GLN A 412 -13.46 -11.91 13.53
C GLN A 412 -13.74 -11.81 15.02
N VAL A 413 -12.98 -10.96 15.73
CA VAL A 413 -13.19 -10.72 17.16
C VAL A 413 -14.49 -9.96 17.38
N ALA A 414 -14.73 -8.89 16.61
CA ALA A 414 -15.88 -8.00 16.72
C ALA A 414 -17.21 -8.61 16.27
N MET A 415 -17.19 -9.66 15.43
CA MET A 415 -18.40 -10.25 14.88
C MET A 415 -19.38 -10.66 16.00
N PRO A 416 -20.59 -10.07 16.05
CA PRO A 416 -21.56 -10.38 17.08
C PRO A 416 -21.98 -11.84 16.94
N SER A 417 -21.86 -12.59 18.04
CA SER A 417 -22.17 -14.02 18.11
C SER A 417 -23.58 -14.37 17.60
N GLN A 418 -24.51 -13.41 17.66
CA GLN A 418 -25.88 -13.53 17.18
C GLN A 418 -25.97 -13.88 15.68
N LYS A 419 -25.10 -13.31 14.84
CA LYS A 419 -25.16 -13.53 13.39
C LYS A 419 -24.66 -14.92 12.97
N ARG A 420 -23.92 -15.61 13.84
CA ARG A 420 -23.47 -17.00 13.64
C ARG A 420 -24.42 -18.06 14.22
N GLY A 421 -25.53 -17.65 14.84
CA GLY A 421 -26.40 -18.57 15.58
C GLY A 421 -25.69 -19.09 16.84
N SER A 422 -26.11 -18.58 18.00
CA SER A 422 -25.74 -19.09 19.33
C SER A 422 -24.25 -19.44 19.56
N GLY A 423 -23.45 -18.48 20.02
CA GLY A 423 -22.24 -18.79 20.79
C GLY A 423 -21.13 -19.54 20.03
N ALA A 424 -21.17 -19.59 18.69
CA ALA A 424 -20.19 -20.31 17.89
C ALA A 424 -18.78 -19.95 18.38
N PRO A 425 -18.00 -20.93 18.89
CA PRO A 425 -16.65 -20.69 19.37
C PRO A 425 -15.81 -20.11 18.22
N LEU A 426 -14.77 -19.35 18.56
CA LEU A 426 -13.78 -18.98 17.54
C LEU A 426 -13.21 -20.28 16.96
N PRO A 427 -12.80 -20.32 15.67
CA PRO A 427 -12.12 -21.48 15.13
C PRO A 427 -11.02 -21.96 16.09
N PRO A 428 -10.83 -23.28 16.28
CA PRO A 428 -9.87 -23.78 17.25
C PRO A 428 -8.44 -23.29 16.98
N ASP A 429 -8.12 -23.04 15.71
CA ASP A 429 -6.83 -22.53 15.26
C ASP A 429 -6.77 -20.99 15.19
N PHE A 430 -7.84 -20.30 15.61
CA PHE A 430 -7.86 -18.84 15.59
C PHE A 430 -6.91 -18.27 16.64
N PRO A 431 -6.02 -17.34 16.26
CA PRO A 431 -5.09 -16.72 17.20
C PRO A 431 -5.85 -15.88 18.24
N LEU A 432 -5.85 -16.34 19.49
CA LEU A 432 -6.53 -15.68 20.61
C LEU A 432 -5.94 -14.31 20.97
N GLY A 433 -4.83 -13.92 20.38
CA GLY A 433 -4.28 -12.59 20.56
C GLY A 433 -3.36 -12.16 19.45
N VAL A 434 -3.16 -10.86 19.37
CA VAL A 434 -2.27 -10.21 18.43
C VAL A 434 -1.23 -9.38 19.18
N GLU A 435 -0.01 -9.37 18.67
CA GLU A 435 1.12 -8.61 19.20
C GLU A 435 1.52 -7.54 18.20
N LEU A 436 1.63 -6.32 18.70
CA LEU A 436 1.97 -5.12 17.98
C LEU A 436 3.31 -4.63 18.53
N PRO A 437 4.44 -5.06 17.93
CA PRO A 437 5.76 -4.69 18.43
C PRO A 437 6.10 -3.24 18.10
N ARG A 438 6.92 -2.63 18.94
CA ARG A 438 7.57 -1.32 18.71
C ARG A 438 6.61 -0.19 18.32
N LEU A 439 5.50 -0.05 19.04
CA LEU A 439 4.60 1.09 18.85
C LEU A 439 5.22 2.37 19.40
N SER A 440 5.09 3.48 18.68
CA SER A 440 5.31 4.79 19.28
C SER A 440 4.27 5.04 20.38
N PRO A 441 4.54 5.93 21.35
CA PRO A 441 3.59 6.23 22.42
C PRO A 441 2.23 6.68 21.91
N GLU A 442 2.20 7.48 20.83
CA GLU A 442 0.98 8.01 20.22
C GLU A 442 0.15 6.90 19.59
N ILE A 443 0.79 6.00 18.85
CA ILE A 443 0.10 4.88 18.19
C ILE A 443 -0.42 3.90 19.24
N ARG A 444 0.38 3.59 20.27
CA ARG A 444 -0.05 2.78 21.42
C ARG A 444 -1.33 3.37 22.04
N ASP A 445 -1.32 4.67 22.33
CA ASP A 445 -2.44 5.35 22.96
C ASP A 445 -3.66 5.37 22.03
N GLY A 446 -3.47 5.53 20.72
CA GLY A 446 -4.53 5.36 19.72
C GLY A 446 -5.19 3.99 19.77
N PHE A 447 -4.42 2.90 19.88
CA PHE A 447 -5.00 1.55 20.04
C PHE A 447 -5.78 1.41 21.36
N LEU A 448 -5.24 1.93 22.46
CA LEU A 448 -5.87 1.84 23.78
C LEU A 448 -7.16 2.69 23.89
N THR A 449 -7.21 3.83 23.22
CA THR A 449 -8.32 4.79 23.29
C THR A 449 -9.38 4.59 22.22
N LEU A 450 -9.01 4.11 21.03
CA LEU A 450 -9.94 3.97 19.91
C LEU A 450 -10.33 2.50 19.68
N VAL A 451 -9.37 1.61 19.46
CA VAL A 451 -9.63 0.23 19.02
C VAL A 451 -10.09 -0.67 20.17
N VAL A 452 -9.39 -0.65 21.30
CA VAL A 452 -9.70 -1.53 22.45
C VAL A 452 -11.12 -1.30 23.00
N PRO A 453 -11.61 -0.05 23.17
CA PRO A 453 -12.98 0.19 23.61
C PRO A 453 -14.04 -0.29 22.62
N LEU A 454 -13.76 -0.24 21.31
CA LEU A 454 -14.66 -0.78 20.27
C LEU A 454 -14.76 -2.31 20.36
N LEU A 455 -13.62 -2.99 20.47
CA LEU A 455 -13.58 -4.45 20.66
C LEU A 455 -14.31 -4.85 21.95
N ARG A 456 -14.12 -4.12 23.06
CA ARG A 456 -14.81 -4.38 24.33
C ARG A 456 -16.33 -4.16 24.24
N LYS A 457 -16.81 -3.26 23.38
CA LYS A 457 -18.25 -3.00 23.17
C LYS A 457 -18.91 -4.08 22.32
N GLN A 458 -18.24 -4.51 21.26
CA GLN A 458 -18.84 -5.40 20.25
C GLN A 458 -18.76 -6.89 20.64
N THR A 459 -17.83 -7.25 21.53
CA THR A 459 -17.60 -8.64 21.89
C THR A 459 -18.31 -9.06 23.18
N LEU A 460 -18.84 -10.29 23.17
CA LEU A 460 -19.29 -10.99 24.39
C LEU A 460 -18.10 -11.60 25.17
N ARG A 461 -16.87 -11.32 24.73
CA ARG A 461 -15.63 -11.91 25.23
C ARG A 461 -14.88 -10.85 26.02
N ASP A 462 -14.05 -11.27 26.97
CA ASP A 462 -13.25 -10.31 27.71
C ASP A 462 -11.95 -10.01 26.96
N ILE A 463 -11.69 -8.73 26.71
CA ILE A 463 -10.47 -8.26 26.04
C ILE A 463 -9.45 -7.82 27.08
N VAL A 464 -8.36 -8.56 27.17
CA VAL A 464 -7.22 -8.29 28.06
C VAL A 464 -6.08 -7.71 27.24
N VAL A 465 -5.53 -6.58 27.69
CA VAL A 465 -4.46 -5.87 26.99
C VAL A 465 -3.24 -5.85 27.88
N HIS A 466 -2.09 -6.17 27.31
CA HIS A 466 -0.80 -6.08 28.00
C HIS A 466 0.12 -5.14 27.22
N SER A 467 0.89 -4.34 27.95
CA SER A 467 1.93 -3.49 27.40
C SER A 467 3.29 -3.91 27.96
N ARG A 468 4.35 -3.69 27.18
CA ARG A 468 5.73 -3.87 27.62
C ARG A 468 6.60 -2.79 27.00
N GLN A 469 7.35 -2.06 27.81
CA GLN A 469 8.30 -1.08 27.30
C GLN A 469 9.46 -1.80 26.60
N TYR A 470 9.81 -1.34 25.40
CA TYR A 470 10.94 -1.86 24.65
C TYR A 470 12.25 -1.26 25.19
N ASN A 471 13.38 -1.92 24.92
CA ASN A 471 14.69 -1.54 25.48
C ASN A 471 15.17 -0.14 25.06
N ASP A 472 14.57 0.46 24.03
CA ASP A 472 14.90 1.80 23.54
C ASP A 472 14.20 2.92 24.30
N ALA A 473 13.39 2.60 25.33
CA ALA A 473 12.58 3.52 26.14
C ALA A 473 11.47 4.28 25.38
N TYR A 474 11.59 4.48 24.07
CA TYR A 474 10.64 5.22 23.24
C TYR A 474 9.49 4.36 22.73
N HIS A 475 9.71 3.06 22.51
CA HIS A 475 8.69 2.19 21.94
C HIS A 475 8.07 1.26 22.98
N THR A 476 6.83 0.87 22.72
CA THR A 476 6.08 -0.07 23.55
C THR A 476 5.55 -1.22 22.69
N ASP A 477 5.71 -2.45 23.15
CA ASP A 477 5.00 -3.59 22.58
C ASP A 477 3.61 -3.67 23.20
N LEU A 478 2.57 -3.83 22.38
CA LEU A 478 1.19 -3.99 22.82
C LEU A 478 0.67 -5.36 22.42
N ARG A 479 0.01 -6.05 23.34
CA ARG A 479 -0.55 -7.39 23.12
C ARG A 479 -2.02 -7.39 23.51
N ILE A 480 -2.89 -7.60 22.54
CA ILE A 480 -4.34 -7.64 22.72
C ILE A 480 -4.78 -9.10 22.67
N ARG A 481 -5.42 -9.59 23.74
CA ARG A 481 -5.88 -10.98 23.87
C ARG A 481 -7.38 -11.04 24.11
N VAL A 482 -8.01 -12.03 23.51
CA VAL A 482 -9.40 -12.39 23.70
C VAL A 482 -9.45 -13.56 24.67
N VAL A 483 -10.11 -13.35 25.80
CA VAL A 483 -10.29 -14.35 26.85
C VAL A 483 -11.77 -14.78 26.85
N PRO A 484 -12.07 -16.09 26.83
CA PRO A 484 -13.43 -16.56 27.02
C PRO A 484 -14.00 -16.04 28.33
N ARG A 485 -15.17 -15.38 28.27
CA ARG A 485 -15.85 -14.93 29.48
C ARG A 485 -16.36 -16.18 30.23
N PRO A 486 -15.98 -16.38 31.51
CA PRO A 486 -16.54 -17.47 32.29
C PRO A 486 -18.06 -17.30 32.36
N LEU A 487 -18.80 -18.35 31.98
CA LEU A 487 -20.25 -18.41 32.18
C LEU A 487 -20.48 -18.54 33.68
N PHE A 488 -20.92 -17.46 34.32
CA PHE A 488 -21.33 -17.45 35.73
C PHE A 488 -22.80 -17.80 35.86
#